data_AF-A0A9D2D6H8-F1
#
_entry.id   AF-A0A9D2D6H8-F1
#
_cell.length_a   1.000
_cell.length_b   1.000
_cell.length_c   1.000
_cell.angle_alpha   90.00
_cell.angle_beta   90.00
_cell.angle_gamma   90.00
#
_symmetry.space_group_name_H-M   'P 1'
#
loop_
_entity.id
_entity.type
_entity.pdbx_description
1 polymer ?
#
loop_
_entity_poly.entity_id
_entity_poly.type
_entity_poly.pdbx_seq_one_letter_code
_entity_poly.pdbx_strand_id
1 'polypeptide(L)' 'MQSQFKITREQKEKLKPFLPNIDELLQGTLRDFLRELDDAIIGELGGNYDDTDTSIMLQKIFDEIYDQN' A
#
# COMPACT_ATOMS: atom_id res chain seq x y z
N MET A 1 -21.26 6.97 -4.12
CA MET A 1 -20.26 7.06 -5.20
C MET A 1 -19.06 6.26 -4.73
N GLN A 2 -18.68 5.20 -5.44
CA GLN A 2 -17.40 4.55 -5.16
C GLN A 2 -16.31 5.53 -5.58
N SER A 3 -15.59 6.08 -4.61
CA SER A 3 -14.44 6.94 -4.90
C SER A 3 -13.32 6.04 -5.39
N GLN A 4 -13.16 5.97 -6.72
CA GLN A 4 -11.99 5.34 -7.31
C GLN A 4 -10.80 6.25 -7.04
N PHE A 5 -10.01 5.92 -6.01
CA PHE A 5 -8.82 6.69 -5.65
C PHE A 5 -7.70 6.47 -6.66
N LYS A 6 -6.79 7.43 -6.76
CA LYS A 6 -5.70 7.44 -7.72
C LYS A 6 -4.59 6.52 -7.24
N ILE A 7 -4.17 5.63 -8.14
CA ILE A 7 -2.96 4.82 -8.03
C ILE A 7 -2.31 4.75 -9.40
N THR A 8 -0.99 4.83 -9.46
CA THR A 8 -0.26 4.66 -10.72
C THR A 8 -0.07 3.17 -11.04
N ARG A 9 0.17 2.86 -12.31
CA ARG A 9 0.50 1.49 -12.74
C ARG A 9 1.76 0.98 -12.04
N GLU A 10 2.77 1.83 -11.88
CA GLU A 10 4.03 1.45 -11.24
C GLU A 10 3.83 1.13 -9.76
N GLN A 11 3.11 1.96 -9.00
CA GLN A 11 2.77 1.68 -7.61
C GLN A 11 2.01 0.35 -7.51
N LYS A 12 1.02 0.13 -8.38
CA LYS A 12 0.27 -1.14 -8.41
C LYS A 12 1.17 -2.35 -8.67
N GLU A 13 2.09 -2.27 -9.64
CA GLU A 13 3.01 -3.37 -9.95
C GLU A 13 3.98 -3.65 -8.79
N LYS A 14 4.48 -2.60 -8.12
CA LYS A 14 5.34 -2.72 -6.93
C LYS A 14 4.61 -3.31 -5.72
N LEU A 15 3.33 -2.97 -5.53
CA LEU A 15 2.54 -3.45 -4.40
C LEU A 15 2.02 -4.88 -4.58
N LYS A 16 1.88 -5.36 -5.82
CA LYS A 16 1.27 -6.67 -6.14
C LYS A 16 1.88 -7.88 -5.40
N PRO A 17 3.21 -7.97 -5.17
CA PRO A 17 3.80 -9.06 -4.38
C PRO A 17 3.38 -9.05 -2.91
N PHE A 18 3.01 -7.88 -2.36
CA PHE A 18 2.69 -7.67 -0.95
C PHE A 18 1.18 -7.60 -0.69
N LEU A 19 0.42 -7.16 -1.71
CA LEU A 19 -1.05 -7.09 -1.72
C LEU A 19 -1.59 -7.95 -2.87
N PRO A 20 -1.68 -9.28 -2.71
CA PRO A 20 -2.12 -10.17 -3.78
C PRO A 20 -3.57 -9.92 -4.23
N ASN A 21 -4.40 -9.35 -3.34
CA ASN A 21 -5.80 -8.94 -3.58
C ASN A 21 -5.93 -7.47 -4.03
N ILE A 22 -4.86 -6.83 -4.50
CA ILE A 22 -4.86 -5.40 -4.86
C ILE A 22 -5.97 -5.00 -5.83
N ASP A 23 -6.33 -5.86 -6.79
CA ASP A 23 -7.41 -5.59 -7.75
C ASP A 23 -8.79 -5.48 -7.10
N GLU A 24 -9.02 -6.19 -5.99
CA GLU A 24 -10.24 -6.10 -5.19
C GLU A 24 -10.20 -4.87 -4.28
N LEU A 25 -9.06 -4.59 -3.65
CA LEU A 25 -8.88 -3.42 -2.78
C LEU A 25 -9.11 -2.10 -3.52
N LEU A 26 -8.74 -2.03 -4.80
CA LEU A 26 -8.97 -0.87 -5.67
C LEU A 26 -10.46 -0.62 -5.98
N GLN A 27 -11.35 -1.57 -5.73
CA GLN A 27 -12.81 -1.39 -5.85
C GLN A 27 -13.45 -0.85 -4.56
N GLY A 28 -12.68 -0.86 -3.46
CA GLY A 28 -13.09 -0.40 -2.15
C GLY A 28 -12.86 1.10 -1.92
N THR A 29 -12.64 1.47 -0.67
CA THR A 29 -12.33 2.85 -0.29
C THR A 29 -10.82 3.06 -0.16
N LEU A 30 -10.35 4.29 -0.37
CA LEU A 30 -8.95 4.65 -0.10
C LEU A 30 -8.52 4.25 1.31
N ARG A 31 -9.39 4.47 2.30
CA ARG A 31 -9.10 4.15 3.70
C ARG A 31 -8.86 2.66 3.91
N ASP A 32 -9.70 1.81 3.32
CA ASP A 32 -9.54 0.36 3.44
C ASP A 32 -8.26 -0.10 2.74
N PHE A 33 -7.97 0.44 1.54
CA PHE A 33 -6.72 0.16 0.84
C PHE A 33 -5.49 0.57 1.65
N LEU A 34 -5.46 1.78 2.19
CA LEU A 34 -4.34 2.28 2.99
C LEU A 34 -4.13 1.45 4.25
N ARG A 35 -5.21 0.98 4.90
CA ARG A 35 -5.10 0.07 6.05
C ARG A 35 -4.43 -1.25 5.68
N GLU A 36 -4.83 -1.88 4.58
CA GLU A 36 -4.20 -3.14 4.15
C GLU A 36 -2.74 -2.93 3.74
N LEU A 37 -2.40 -1.77 3.16
CA LEU A 37 -1.01 -1.40 2.87
C LEU A 37 -0.20 -1.18 4.16
N ASP A 38 -0.78 -0.56 5.19
CA ASP A 38 -0.16 -0.41 6.51
C ASP A 38 0.13 -1.77 7.16
N ASP A 39 -0.82 -2.70 7.10
CA ASP A 39 -0.62 -4.09 7.55
C ASP A 39 0.51 -4.79 6.79
N ALA A 40 0.62 -4.55 5.47
CA ALA A 40 1.73 -5.07 4.66
C ALA A 40 3.09 -4.44 5.03
N ILE A 41 3.12 -3.14 5.34
CA ILE A 41 4.33 -2.46 5.83
C ILE A 41 4.81 -3.11 7.13
N ILE A 42 3.89 -3.34 8.08
CA ILE A 42 4.19 -4.00 9.36
C ILE A 42 4.72 -5.42 9.13
N GLY A 43 4.15 -6.15 8.17
CA GLY A 43 4.58 -7.50 7.81
C GLY A 43 6.02 -7.58 7.27
N GLU A 44 6.54 -6.48 6.73
CA GLU A 44 7.88 -6.37 6.16
C GLU A 44 8.90 -5.73 7.13
N LEU A 45 8.51 -5.44 8.37
CA LEU A 45 9.44 -4.97 9.40
C LEU A 45 10.40 -6.11 9.84
N GLY A 46 11.59 -5.71 10.29
CA GLY A 46 12.59 -6.61 10.83
C GLY A 46 12.21 -7.20 12.19
N GLY A 47 13.01 -8.14 12.69
CA GLY A 47 12.72 -8.87 13.93
C GLY A 47 12.55 -8.02 15.20
N ASN A 48 13.06 -6.78 15.22
CA ASN A 48 12.86 -5.83 16.32
C ASN A 48 11.91 -4.68 15.96
N TYR A 49 11.06 -4.85 14.95
CA TYR A 49 10.31 -3.76 14.32
C TYR A 49 11.19 -2.69 13.67
N ASP A 50 12.43 -3.05 13.35
CA ASP A 50 13.34 -2.19 12.61
C ASP A 50 12.84 -2.05 11.16
N ASP A 51 13.01 -0.85 10.60
CA ASP A 51 12.72 -0.62 9.19
C ASP A 51 13.62 -1.49 8.29
N THR A 52 13.03 -2.07 7.26
CA THR A 52 13.73 -2.76 6.17
C THR A 52 13.66 -1.93 4.91
N ASP A 53 14.51 -2.25 3.93
CA ASP A 53 14.43 -1.61 2.60
C ASP A 53 13.04 -1.78 1.98
N THR A 54 12.38 -2.92 2.22
CA THR A 54 11.02 -3.18 1.78
C THR A 54 10.00 -2.34 2.53
N SER A 55 10.03 -2.31 3.87
CA SER A 55 9.07 -1.52 4.65
C SER A 55 9.16 -0.02 4.31
N ILE A 56 10.38 0.50 4.13
CA ILE A 56 10.62 1.89 3.71
C ILE A 56 10.06 2.15 2.30
N MET A 57 10.26 1.20 1.37
CA MET A 57 9.72 1.33 0.01
C MET A 57 8.19 1.34 0.00
N LEU A 58 7.57 0.47 0.79
CA LEU A 58 6.11 0.43 0.94
C LEU A 58 5.55 1.68 1.63
N GLN A 59 6.21 2.18 2.69
CA GLN A 59 5.83 3.42 3.36
C GLN A 59 5.86 4.61 2.40
N LYS A 60 6.89 4.72 1.54
CA LYS A 60 6.94 5.77 0.52
C LYS A 60 5.75 5.71 -0.44
N ILE A 61 5.38 4.50 -0.88
CA ILE A 61 4.21 4.32 -1.75
C ILE A 61 2.92 4.70 -1.01
N PHE A 62 2.80 4.34 0.27
CA PHE A 62 1.67 4.74 1.11
C PHE A 62 1.55 6.27 1.16
N ASP A 63 2.64 6.97 1.49
CA ASP A 63 2.67 8.44 1.61
C ASP A 63 2.30 9.10 0.28
N GLU A 64 2.86 8.61 -0.84
CA GLU A 64 2.53 9.11 -2.17
C GLU A 64 1.05 8.91 -2.53
N ILE A 65 0.45 7.76 -2.19
CA ILE A 65 -0.97 7.51 -2.47
C ILE A 65 -1.85 8.40 -1.60
N TYR A 66 -1.48 8.60 -0.32
CA TYR A 66 -2.18 9.50 0.57
C TYR A 66 -2.14 10.95 0.06
N ASP A 67 -0.98 11.45 -0.36
CA ASP A 67 -0.82 12.83 -0.85
C ASP A 67 -1.54 13.10 -2.19
N GLN A 68 -1.76 12.06 -3.00
CA GLN A 68 -2.43 12.17 -4.31
C GLN A 68 -3.96 12.28 -4.23
N ASN A 69 -4.56 11.97 -3.07
CA ASN A 69 -6.00 11.74 -2.89
C ASN A 69 -6.62 12.54 -1.75
#